data_AF-A0A7Y3BK91-F1
#
_entry.id   AF-A0A7Y3BK91-F1
#
_cell.length_a   1.000
_cell.length_b   1.000
_cell.length_c   1.000
_cell.angle_alpha   90.00
_cell.angle_beta   90.00
_cell.angle_gamma   90.00
#
_symmetry.space_group_name_H-M   'P 1'
#
loop_
_entity.id
_entity.type
_entity.pdbx_description
1 polymer ?
#
loop_
_entity_poly.entity_id
_entity_poly.type
_entity_poly.pdbx_seq_one_letter_code
_entity_poly.pdbx_strand_id
1 'polypeptide(L)'
;MVKNPFVKNNFPGLRFTYNFWHNLTASTDFESIFIADWNLDNSKDVRIDFYNALPIKISEVFSLKPSLQLLWRNEPSLTEIDLFGSNGTPAGTTVLTPLKKLDSLFSLTLVVKI
;
A
#
# COMPACT_ATOMS: atom_id res chain seq x y z
N MET A 1 -13.00 9.52 0.07
CA MET A 1 -13.05 8.05 0.23
C MET A 1 -14.20 7.72 1.15
N VAL A 2 -15.16 6.92 0.69
CA VAL A 2 -16.33 6.54 1.49
C VAL A 2 -16.09 5.17 2.10
N LYS A 3 -16.35 5.03 3.40
CA LYS A 3 -16.18 3.78 4.13
C LYS A 3 -17.17 2.75 3.57
N ASN A 4 -16.67 1.62 3.09
CA ASN A 4 -17.52 0.53 2.61
C ASN A 4 -18.34 -0.05 3.78
N PRO A 5 -19.68 0.08 3.79
CA PRO A 5 -20.52 -0.42 4.89
C PRO A 5 -20.59 -1.95 4.96
N PHE A 6 -20.12 -2.65 3.91
CA PHE A 6 -20.09 -4.11 3.86
C PHE A 6 -18.83 -4.72 4.49
N VAL A 7 -17.87 -3.90 4.92
CA VAL A 7 -16.62 -4.35 5.56
C VAL A 7 -16.59 -3.82 7.00
N LYS A 8 -16.67 -4.72 7.98
CA LYS A 8 -16.52 -4.37 9.40
C LYS A 8 -15.07 -3.90 9.66
N ASN A 9 -14.90 -2.89 10.51
CA ASN A 9 -13.56 -2.37 10.86
C ASN A 9 -12.87 -3.15 12.00
N ASN A 10 -13.63 -3.91 12.79
CA ASN A 10 -13.13 -4.73 13.87
C ASN A 10 -13.56 -6.17 13.60
N PHE A 11 -12.59 -7.04 13.39
CA PHE A 11 -12.81 -8.43 13.02
C PHE A 11 -11.66 -9.29 13.56
N PRO A 12 -11.92 -10.55 13.93
CA PRO A 12 -10.85 -11.51 14.12
C PRO A 12 -10.11 -11.67 12.79
N GLY A 13 -8.77 -11.62 12.86
CA GLY A 13 -7.92 -11.71 11.68
C GLY A 13 -6.63 -12.44 11.99
N LEU A 14 -6.01 -12.97 10.93
CA LEU A 14 -4.66 -13.52 10.97
C LEU A 14 -3.73 -12.55 10.27
N ARG A 15 -2.62 -12.21 10.92
CA ARG A 15 -1.53 -11.44 10.33
C ARG A 15 -0.28 -12.30 10.27
N PHE A 16 0.26 -12.43 9.08
CA PHE A 16 1.59 -12.98 8.86
C PHE A 16 2.53 -11.83 8.52
N THR A 17 3.71 -11.80 9.15
CA THR A 17 4.74 -10.80 8.89
C THR A 17 6.08 -11.47 8.73
N TYR A 18 6.79 -11.10 7.67
CA TYR A 18 8.14 -11.54 7.38
C TYR A 18 9.02 -10.32 7.15
N ASN A 19 10.10 -10.23 7.92
CA ASN A 19 11.09 -9.17 7.83
C ASN A 19 12.43 -9.78 7.46
N PHE A 20 13.01 -9.31 6.37
CA PHE A 20 14.31 -9.71 5.87
C PHE A 20 15.23 -8.50 5.78
N TRP A 21 16.44 -8.65 6.29
CA TRP A 21 17.47 -7.64 6.21
C TRP A 21 18.79 -8.28 5.83
N HIS A 22 19.48 -7.68 4.87
CA HIS A 22 20.76 -8.18 4.39
C HIS A 22 21.69 -7.03 4.01
N ASN A 23 22.96 -7.11 4.42
CA ASN A 23 23.98 -6.16 4.02
C ASN A 23 24.49 -6.58 2.64
N LEU A 24 24.20 -5.81 1.58
CA LEU A 24 24.65 -6.12 0.23
C LEU A 24 26.12 -5.74 0.03
N THR A 25 26.52 -4.60 0.60
CA THR A 25 27.90 -4.09 0.57
C THR A 25 28.23 -3.41 1.91
N ALA A 26 29.43 -2.86 2.05
CA ALA A 26 29.81 -2.07 3.23
C ALA A 26 29.02 -0.75 3.39
N SER A 27 28.32 -0.29 2.35
CA SER A 27 27.57 0.96 2.35
C SER A 27 26.11 0.81 1.93
N THR A 28 25.68 -0.39 1.54
CA THR A 28 24.33 -0.66 1.03
C THR A 28 23.69 -1.79 1.80
N ASP A 29 22.51 -1.50 2.34
CA ASP A 29 21.63 -2.48 2.96
C ASP A 29 20.45 -2.81 2.04
N PHE A 30 19.86 -3.97 2.23
CA PHE A 30 18.60 -4.37 1.64
C PHE A 30 17.61 -4.76 2.73
N GLU A 31 16.48 -4.07 2.75
CA GLU A 31 15.35 -4.33 3.64
C GLU A 31 14.17 -4.84 2.80
N SER A 32 13.53 -5.93 3.23
CA SER A 32 12.31 -6.44 2.63
C SER A 32 11.33 -6.85 3.72
N ILE A 33 10.13 -6.27 3.69
CA ILE A 33 9.05 -6.54 4.64
C ILE A 33 7.84 -7.03 3.84
N PHE A 34 7.30 -8.16 4.24
CA PHE A 34 6.08 -8.72 3.70
C PHE A 34 5.07 -8.90 4.82
N ILE A 35 3.88 -8.32 4.65
CA ILE A 35 2.76 -8.46 5.56
C ILE A 35 1.57 -8.98 4.77
N ALA A 36 0.95 -10.05 5.27
CA ALA A 36 -0.31 -10.56 4.75
C ALA A 36 -1.34 -10.59 5.87
N ASP A 37 -2.47 -9.94 5.64
CA ASP A 37 -3.61 -9.88 6.54
C ASP A 37 -4.80 -10.61 5.94
N TRP A 38 -5.38 -11.49 6.74
CA TRP A 38 -6.62 -12.19 6.45
C TRP A 38 -7.68 -11.83 7.47
N ASN A 39 -8.78 -11.28 6.97
CA ASN A 39 -10.00 -11.09 7.74
C ASN A 39 -10.75 -12.44 7.83
N LEU A 40 -10.96 -12.97 9.04
CA LEU A 40 -11.65 -14.25 9.21
C LEU A 40 -13.18 -14.12 9.14
N ASP A 41 -13.72 -12.92 9.39
CA ASP A 41 -15.16 -12.65 9.22
C ASP A 41 -15.55 -12.50 7.75
N ASN A 42 -14.62 -12.03 6.92
CA ASN A 42 -14.75 -12.00 5.47
C ASN A 42 -13.49 -12.57 4.83
N SER A 43 -13.50 -13.88 4.56
CA SER A 43 -12.37 -14.61 3.96
C SER A 43 -11.92 -14.09 2.59
N LYS A 44 -12.72 -13.22 1.95
CA LYS A 44 -12.35 -12.54 0.71
C LYS A 44 -11.58 -11.24 0.95
N ASP A 45 -11.63 -10.63 2.14
CA ASP A 45 -10.85 -9.44 2.50
C ASP A 45 -9.42 -9.85 2.91
N VAL A 46 -8.61 -10.07 1.87
CA VAL A 46 -7.17 -10.29 1.97
C VAL A 46 -6.42 -9.03 1.60
N ARG A 47 -5.39 -8.71 2.39
CA ARG A 47 -4.52 -7.56 2.16
C ARG A 47 -3.07 -8.00 2.21
N ILE A 48 -2.27 -7.50 1.27
CA ILE A 48 -0.85 -7.77 1.18
C ILE A 48 -0.12 -6.43 1.11
N ASP A 49 0.89 -6.27 1.94
CA ASP A 49 1.83 -5.15 1.91
C ASP A 49 3.23 -5.72 1.70
N PHE A 50 3.84 -5.34 0.57
CA PHE A 50 5.19 -5.74 0.23
C PHE A 50 6.07 -4.52 0.05
N TYR A 51 6.97 -4.32 1.01
CA TYR A 51 7.87 -3.20 1.09
C TYR A 51 9.31 -3.65 0.84
N ASN A 52 10.02 -2.96 -0.04
CA ASN A 52 11.45 -3.18 -0.27
C ASN A 52 12.17 -1.83 -0.22
N ALA A 53 13.32 -1.79 0.43
CA ALA A 53 14.14 -0.60 0.48
C ALA A 53 15.62 -0.93 0.35
N LEU A 54 16.36 0.05 -0.17
CA LEU A 54 17.81 -0.02 -0.32
C LEU A 54 18.44 1.21 0.35
N PRO A 55 18.66 1.19 1.68
CA PRO A 55 19.46 2.22 2.33
C PRO A 55 20.90 2.21 1.79
N ILE A 56 21.37 3.37 1.37
CA ILE A 56 22.71 3.60 0.82
C ILE A 56 23.35 4.73 1.63
N LYS A 57 24.45 4.42 2.31
CA LYS A 57 25.29 5.41 2.99
C LYS A 57 26.23 6.03 1.97
N ILE A 58 25.99 7.30 1.63
CA ILE A 58 26.82 8.06 0.67
C ILE A 58 28.05 8.64 1.40
N SER A 59 27.86 9.18 2.60
CA SER A 59 28.91 9.69 3.46
C SER A 59 28.53 9.55 4.94
N GLU A 60 29.34 10.07 5.86
CA GLU A 60 28.94 10.17 7.28
C GLU A 60 27.73 11.08 7.50
N VAL A 61 27.54 12.04 6.60
CA VAL A 61 26.51 13.09 6.66
C VAL A 61 25.27 12.71 5.84
N PHE A 62 25.45 12.05 4.69
CA PHE A 62 24.36 11.78 3.74
C PHE A 62 24.04 10.28 3.64
N SER A 63 22.76 9.96 3.69
CA SER A 63 22.24 8.62 3.40
C SER A 63 20.99 8.71 2.52
N LEU A 64 20.91 7.86 1.51
CA LEU A 64 19.80 7.80 0.56
C LEU A 64 19.05 6.49 0.74
N LYS A 65 17.73 6.53 0.81
CA LYS A 65 16.88 5.33 0.92
C LYS A 65 15.76 5.38 -0.12
N PRO A 66 16.00 4.86 -1.34
CA PRO A 66 14.92 4.46 -2.22
C PRO A 66 14.13 3.29 -1.61
N SER A 67 12.81 3.37 -1.72
CA SER A 67 11.91 2.30 -1.31
C SER A 67 10.73 2.16 -2.27
N LEU A 68 10.27 0.93 -2.45
CA LEU A 68 9.07 0.57 -3.20
C LEU A 68 8.13 -0.21 -2.30
N GLN A 69 6.90 0.27 -2.17
CA GLN A 69 5.83 -0.40 -1.45
C GLN A 69 4.70 -0.77 -2.41
N LEU A 70 4.31 -2.04 -2.38
CA LEU A 70 3.18 -2.57 -3.14
C LEU A 70 2.08 -2.96 -2.14
N LEU A 71 0.95 -2.28 -2.24
CA LEU A 71 -0.22 -2.50 -1.40
C LEU A 71 -1.30 -3.16 -2.25
N TRP A 72 -1.59 -4.43 -1.98
CA TRP A 72 -2.66 -5.14 -2.65
C TRP A 72 -3.83 -5.40 -1.71
N ARG A 73 -5.05 -5.16 -2.19
CA ARG A 73 -6.30 -5.43 -1.48
C ARG A 73 -7.27 -6.13 -2.41
N ASN A 74 -7.78 -7.30 -2.00
CA ASN A 74 -8.79 -7.99 -2.79
C ASN A 74 -10.14 -7.25 -2.80
N GLU A 75 -10.49 -6.63 -1.67
CA GLU A 75 -11.65 -5.75 -1.49
C GLU A 75 -11.18 -4.31 -1.25
N PRO A 76 -10.83 -3.57 -2.32
CA PRO A 76 -10.41 -2.17 -2.20
C PRO A 76 -11.59 -1.29 -1.76
N SER A 77 -11.28 -0.13 -1.20
CA SER A 77 -12.30 0.84 -0.77
C SER A 77 -13.11 1.34 -1.97
N LEU A 78 -14.36 1.74 -1.72
CA LEU A 78 -15.23 2.30 -2.75
C LEU A 78 -14.96 3.80 -2.89
N THR A 79 -15.01 4.29 -4.13
CA THR A 79 -15.02 5.72 -4.44
C THR A 79 -16.31 6.07 -5.16
N GLU A 80 -16.82 7.27 -4.92
CA GLU A 80 -17.94 7.83 -5.67
C GLU A 80 -17.41 8.38 -6.99
N ILE A 81 -18.04 8.00 -8.09
CA ILE A 81 -17.81 8.59 -9.40
C ILE A 81 -19.14 9.12 -9.96
N ASP A 82 -19.08 10.27 -10.63
CA ASP A 82 -20.24 10.84 -11.31
C ASP A 82 -20.63 9.96 -12.50
N LEU A 83 -21.91 9.62 -12.61
CA LEU A 83 -22.44 9.02 -13.82
C LEU A 83 -22.61 10.09 -14.89
N PHE A 84 -22.13 9.81 -16.09
CA PHE A 84 -22.37 10.64 -17.27
C PHE A 84 -23.40 9.96 -18.17
N GLY A 85 -24.37 10.71 -18.67
CA GLY A 85 -25.30 10.23 -19.69
C GLY A 85 -24.63 10.07 -21.05
N SER A 86 -25.32 9.47 -22.02
CA SER A 86 -24.79 9.23 -23.39
C SER A 86 -24.30 10.50 -24.10
N ASN A 87 -24.69 11.69 -23.62
CA ASN A 87 -24.34 12.99 -24.20
C ASN A 87 -23.19 13.69 -23.46
N GLY A 88 -22.52 12.99 -22.52
CA GLY A 88 -21.42 13.54 -21.73
C GLY A 88 -21.85 14.52 -20.62
N THR A 89 -23.15 14.68 -20.39
CA THR A 89 -23.68 15.51 -19.29
C THR A 89 -23.72 14.71 -17.97
N PRO A 90 -23.38 15.32 -16.83
CA PRO A 90 -23.53 14.68 -15.52
C PRO A 90 -24.99 14.29 -15.29
N ALA A 91 -25.24 13.03 -14.94
CA ALA A 91 -26.58 12.49 -14.69
C ALA A 91 -27.15 12.91 -13.31
N GLY A 92 -26.40 13.70 -12.54
CA GLY A 92 -26.80 14.14 -11.19
C GLY A 92 -26.79 13.03 -10.14
N THR A 93 -26.26 11.85 -10.47
CA THR A 93 -26.19 10.68 -9.59
C THR A 93 -24.78 10.12 -9.56
N THR A 94 -24.28 9.80 -8.37
CA THR A 94 -22.99 9.14 -8.16
C THR A 94 -23.16 7.64 -8.01
N VAL A 95 -22.23 6.84 -8.53
CA VAL A 95 -22.14 5.40 -8.25
C VAL A 95 -20.87 5.06 -7.50
N LEU A 96 -20.97 4.05 -6.64
CA LEU A 96 -19.83 3.51 -5.92
C LEU A 96 -19.09 2.51 -6.81
N THR A 97 -17.81 2.78 -7.08
CA THR A 97 -16.93 1.87 -7.81
C THR A 97 -15.72 1.48 -6.95
N PRO A 98 -15.25 0.22 -6.99
CA PRO A 98 -14.03 -0.18 -6.29
C PRO A 98 -12.81 0.56 -6.84
N LEU A 99 -11.93 1.03 -5.95
CA LEU A 99 -10.59 1.51 -6.29
C LEU A 99 -9.73 0.39 -6.88
N LYS A 100 -8.55 0.74 -7.40
CA LYS A 100 -7.60 -0.26 -7.90
C LYS A 100 -7.22 -1.22 -6.77
N LYS A 101 -7.08 -2.50 -7.12
CA LYS A 101 -6.68 -3.54 -6.16
C LYS A 101 -5.21 -3.46 -5.76
N LEU A 102 -4.37 -2.84 -6.60
CA LEU A 102 -2.94 -2.69 -6.37
C LEU A 102 -2.60 -1.20 -6.42
N ASP A 103 -2.03 -0.72 -5.32
CA ASP A 103 -1.41 0.59 -5.22
C ASP A 103 0.10 0.42 -5.10
N SER A 104 0.86 1.21 -5.87
CA SER A 104 2.32 1.17 -5.89
C SER A 104 2.86 2.52 -5.46
N LEU A 105 3.68 2.55 -4.41
CA LEU A 105 4.28 3.75 -3.87
C LEU A 105 5.80 3.64 -3.99
N PHE A 106 6.39 4.53 -4.77
CA PHE A 106 7.83 4.74 -4.79
C PHE A 106 8.17 5.95 -3.93
N SER A 107 9.19 5.82 -3.09
CA SER A 107 9.67 6.91 -2.24
C SER A 107 11.18 6.97 -2.28
N LEU A 108 11.71 8.19 -2.34
CA LEU A 108 13.14 8.46 -2.29
C LEU A 108 13.41 9.39 -1.11
N THR A 109 14.04 8.85 -0.07
CA THR A 109 14.35 9.61 1.14
C THR A 109 15.82 9.98 1.15
N LEU A 110 16.13 11.26 1.33
CA LEU A 110 17.49 11.74 1.63
C LEU A 110 17.56 12.11 3.12
N VAL A 111 18.43 11.44 3.85
CA VAL A 111 18.71 11.73 5.26
C VAL A 111 20.01 12.53 5.32
N VAL A 112 19.95 13.67 6.02
CA VAL A 112 21.10 14.54 6.29
C VAL A 112 21.33 14.56 7.80
N LYS A 113 22.51 14.12 8.23
CA LYS A 113 22.94 14.19 9.63
C LYS A 113 23.64 15.53 9.86
N ILE A 114 23.04 16.36 10.70
CA ILE A 114 23.57 17.67 11.12
C ILE A 114 24.32 17.49 12.43
#